data_AF-A0A3N7F9G6-F1
#
_entry.id   AF-A0A3N7F9G6-F1
#
_cell.length_a   1.000
_cell.length_b   1.000
_cell.length_c   1.000
_cell.angle_alpha   90.00
_cell.angle_beta   90.00
_cell.angle_gamma   90.00
#
_symmetry.space_group_name_H-M   'P 1'
#
loop_
_entity.id
_entity.type
_entity.pdbx_description
1 polymer ?
#
loop_
_entity_poly.entity_id
_entity_poly.type
_entity_poly.pdbx_seq_one_letter_code
_entity_poly.pdbx_strand_id
1 'polypeptide(L)'
;MEDQMFQILRLSYDCLDDSGQQCFVYCALFDERHKIVKGVLIESFIKEGIIKEMSRQAALDNGHSILDRLENVCLLERIDGGSAVKMHDLLRDMVIQILDEYSLVTG
;
A
#
# COMPACT_ATOMS: atom_id res chain seq x y z
N MET A 1 3.09 -22.73 -6.05
CA MET A 1 2.19 -21.89 -6.87
C MET A 1 2.10 -20.50 -6.24
N GLU A 2 1.89 -20.45 -4.92
CA GLU A 2 2.01 -19.23 -4.11
C GLU A 2 3.39 -18.56 -4.26
N ASP A 3 4.51 -19.29 -4.26
CA ASP A 3 5.85 -18.70 -4.44
C ASP A 3 6.04 -17.93 -5.77
N GLN A 4 5.45 -18.41 -6.86
CA GLN A 4 5.56 -17.73 -8.16
C GLN A 4 4.67 -16.49 -8.23
N MET A 5 3.47 -16.56 -7.68
CA MET A 5 2.61 -15.38 -7.52
C MET A 5 3.26 -14.34 -6.62
N PHE A 6 3.88 -14.78 -5.53
CA PHE A 6 4.61 -13.94 -4.59
C PHE A 6 5.76 -13.20 -5.28
N GLN A 7 6.55 -13.89 -6.10
CA GLN A 7 7.61 -13.25 -6.89
C GLN A 7 7.07 -12.19 -7.86
N ILE A 8 5.95 -12.47 -8.54
CA ILE A 8 5.34 -11.51 -9.46
C ILE A 8 4.84 -10.27 -8.71
N LEU A 9 4.18 -10.46 -7.55
CA LEU A 9 3.67 -9.37 -6.72
C LEU A 9 4.82 -8.55 -6.11
N ARG A 10 5.92 -9.20 -5.71
CA ARG A 10 7.13 -8.53 -5.24
C ARG A 10 7.75 -7.66 -6.32
N LEU A 11 7.82 -8.14 -7.57
CA LEU A 11 8.27 -7.33 -8.70
C LEU A 11 7.38 -6.10 -8.92
N SER A 12 6.06 -6.23 -8.75
CA SER A 12 5.14 -5.09 -8.80
C SER A 12 5.43 -4.07 -7.70
N TYR A 13 5.75 -4.52 -6.49
CA TYR A 13 6.18 -3.66 -5.38
C TYR A 13 7.53 -2.99 -5.64
N ASP A 14 8.53 -3.73 -6.14
CA ASP A 14 9.86 -3.21 -6.43
C ASP A 14 9.85 -2.15 -7.55
N CYS A 15 8.82 -2.15 -8.40
CA CYS A 15 8.59 -1.15 -9.45
C CYS A 15 7.84 0.10 -8.97
N LEU A 16 7.43 0.16 -7.70
CA LEU A 16 6.87 1.38 -7.09
C LEU A 16 7.99 2.35 -6.74
N ASP A 17 7.67 3.63 -6.73
CA ASP A 17 8.51 4.66 -6.11
C ASP A 17 8.40 4.60 -4.57
N ASP A 18 9.34 5.23 -3.87
CA ASP A 18 9.45 5.21 -2.41
C ASP A 18 8.12 5.52 -1.70
N SER A 19 7.35 6.50 -2.22
CA SER A 19 6.07 6.88 -1.63
C SER A 19 5.01 5.78 -1.80
N GLY A 20 4.98 5.12 -2.95
CA GLY A 20 4.10 3.98 -3.21
C GLY A 20 4.46 2.76 -2.36
N GLN A 21 5.74 2.48 -2.19
CA GLN A 21 6.22 1.40 -1.33
C GLN A 21 5.84 1.63 0.13
N GLN A 22 6.09 2.83 0.65
CA GLN A 22 5.72 3.20 2.03
C GLN A 22 4.20 3.16 2.24
N CYS A 23 3.41 3.66 1.29
CA CYS A 23 1.96 3.58 1.37
C CYS A 23 1.47 2.12 1.39
N PHE A 24 2.05 1.25 0.56
CA PHE A 24 1.71 -0.17 0.53
C PHE A 24 2.03 -0.86 1.86
N VAL A 25 3.25 -0.66 2.39
CA VAL A 25 3.64 -1.21 3.70
C VAL A 25 2.72 -0.70 4.81
N TYR A 26 2.39 0.59 4.79
CA TYR A 26 1.47 1.19 5.76
C TYR A 26 0.07 0.59 5.69
N CYS A 27 -0.42 0.22 4.50
CA CYS A 27 -1.72 -0.44 4.36
C CYS A 27 -1.78 -1.79 5.11
N ALA A 28 -0.65 -2.48 5.29
CA ALA A 28 -0.60 -3.73 6.07
C ALA A 28 -0.79 -3.52 7.59
N LEU A 29 -0.83 -2.27 8.08
CA LEU A 29 -1.17 -1.99 9.49
C LEU A 29 -2.67 -2.09 9.76
N PHE A 30 -3.50 -1.96 8.73
CA PHE A 30 -4.96 -2.08 8.86
C PHE A 30 -5.34 -3.56 8.85
N ASP A 31 -6.33 -3.95 9.65
CA ASP A 31 -6.72 -5.35 9.84
C ASP A 31 -7.14 -6.07 8.53
N GLU A 32 -6.80 -7.35 8.41
CA GLU A 32 -7.08 -8.27 7.28
C GLU A 32 -8.54 -8.26 6.81
N ARG A 33 -9.48 -8.04 7.73
CA ARG A 33 -10.92 -8.11 7.48
C ARG A 33 -11.54 -6.75 7.21
N HIS A 34 -10.77 -5.67 7.36
CA HIS A 34 -11.30 -4.31 7.27
C HIS A 34 -11.12 -3.75 5.86
N LYS A 35 -12.27 -3.51 5.23
CA LYS A 35 -12.36 -2.53 4.15
C LYS A 35 -11.91 -1.16 4.67
N ILE A 36 -11.08 -0.48 3.88
CA ILE A 36 -10.56 0.84 4.24
C ILE A 36 -11.11 1.86 3.24
N VAL A 37 -11.83 2.85 3.75
CA VAL A 37 -12.32 3.96 2.90
C VAL A 37 -11.12 4.75 2.39
N LYS A 38 -11.03 4.96 1.07
CA LYS A 38 -9.87 5.61 0.43
C LYS A 38 -9.52 6.95 1.08
N GLY A 39 -10.53 7.78 1.34
CA GLY A 39 -10.33 9.09 1.97
C GLY A 39 -9.65 8.97 3.34
N VAL A 40 -10.07 8.04 4.19
CA VAL A 40 -9.48 7.82 5.51
C VAL A 40 -8.02 7.34 5.40
N LEU A 41 -7.75 6.48 4.43
CA LEU A 41 -6.40 5.97 4.17
C LEU A 41 -5.45 7.08 3.70
N ILE A 42 -5.88 7.91 2.74
CA ILE A 42 -5.11 9.06 2.25
C ILE A 42 -4.84 10.05 3.38
N GLU A 43 -5.85 10.33 4.22
CA GLU A 43 -5.68 11.17 5.39
C GLU A 43 -4.62 10.63 6.35
N SER A 44 -4.58 9.31 6.53
CA SER A 44 -3.56 8.65 7.35
C SER A 44 -2.17 8.81 6.75
N PHE A 45 -2.01 8.61 5.43
CA PHE A 45 -0.71 8.80 4.76
C PHE A 45 -0.17 10.22 4.92
N ILE A 46 -1.03 11.22 4.84
CA ILE A 46 -0.65 12.63 5.00
C ILE A 46 -0.29 12.92 6.46
N LYS A 47 -1.08 12.41 7.40
CA LYS A 47 -0.84 12.60 8.84
C LYS A 47 0.48 11.99 9.31
N GLU A 48 0.80 10.79 8.82
CA GLU A 48 2.06 10.10 9.10
C GLU A 48 3.23 10.67 8.29
N GLY A 49 2.96 11.63 7.39
CA GLY A 49 3.99 12.28 6.58
C GLY A 49 4.60 11.38 5.52
N ILE A 50 3.91 10.32 5.10
CA ILE A 50 4.31 9.50 3.94
C ILE A 50 4.13 10.32 2.66
N ILE A 51 3.01 11.06 2.58
CA ILE A 51 2.74 12.00 1.50
C ILE A 51 3.01 13.42 2.02
N LYS A 52 3.99 14.10 1.42
CA LYS A 52 4.34 15.48 1.75
C LYS A 52 4.26 16.33 0.50
N GLU A 53 3.27 17.23 0.48
CA GLU A 53 3.05 18.15 -0.62
C GLU A 53 2.95 19.59 -0.10
N MET A 54 3.16 20.56 -0.99
CA MET A 54 3.12 21.98 -0.63
C MET A 54 1.71 22.48 -0.30
N SER A 55 0.67 21.78 -0.75
CA SER A 55 -0.72 22.12 -0.47
C SER A 55 -1.52 20.89 -0.07
N ARG A 56 -2.58 21.14 0.70
CA ARG A 56 -3.50 20.08 1.13
C ARG A 56 -4.16 19.37 -0.04
N GLN A 57 -4.59 20.11 -1.06
CA GLN A 57 -5.22 19.53 -2.24
C GLN A 57 -4.23 18.65 -3.01
N ALA A 58 -2.99 19.11 -3.21
CA ALA A 58 -1.96 18.32 -3.87
C ALA A 58 -1.65 17.01 -3.10
N ALA A 59 -1.66 17.05 -1.77
CA ALA A 59 -1.47 15.85 -0.95
C ALA A 59 -2.62 14.83 -1.14
N LEU A 60 -3.86 15.30 -1.24
CA LEU A 60 -5.02 14.45 -1.51
C LEU A 60 -4.94 13.84 -2.92
N ASP A 61 -4.62 14.67 -3.92
CA ASP A 61 -4.51 14.24 -5.33
C ASP A 61 -3.38 13.21 -5.52
N ASN A 62 -2.24 13.41 -4.84
CA ASN A 62 -1.13 12.46 -4.82
C ASN A 62 -1.57 11.15 -4.14
N GLY A 63 -2.25 11.22 -2.99
CA GLY A 63 -2.78 10.03 -2.32
C GLY A 63 -3.75 9.22 -3.18
N HIS A 64 -4.65 9.88 -3.91
CA HIS A 64 -5.51 9.21 -4.89
C HIS A 64 -4.70 8.53 -5.99
N SER A 65 -3.71 9.23 -6.54
CA SER A 65 -2.85 8.69 -7.60
C SER A 65 -2.07 7.44 -7.15
N ILE A 66 -1.56 7.45 -5.91
CA ILE A 66 -0.87 6.30 -5.32
C ILE A 66 -1.83 5.12 -5.15
N LEU A 67 -3.01 5.33 -4.56
CA LEU A 67 -3.99 4.26 -4.37
C LEU A 67 -4.44 3.65 -5.71
N ASP A 68 -4.69 4.47 -6.72
CA ASP A 68 -5.05 3.98 -8.05
C ASP A 68 -3.90 3.20 -8.70
N ARG A 69 -2.64 3.60 -8.48
CA ARG A 69 -1.49 2.83 -8.93
C ARG A 69 -1.39 1.47 -8.24
N LEU A 70 -1.56 1.41 -6.92
CA LEU A 70 -1.55 0.17 -6.14
C LEU A 70 -2.66 -0.80 -6.58
N GLU A 71 -3.85 -0.28 -6.90
CA GLU A 71 -4.93 -1.07 -7.51
C GLU A 71 -4.53 -1.62 -8.89
N ASN A 72 -3.97 -0.76 -9.75
CA ASN A 72 -3.60 -1.13 -11.12
C ASN A 72 -2.50 -2.21 -11.18
N VAL A 73 -1.63 -2.28 -10.17
CA VAL A 73 -0.60 -3.32 -10.07
C VAL A 73 -1.02 -4.50 -9.18
N CYS A 74 -2.32 -4.63 -8.88
CA CYS A 74 -2.89 -5.73 -8.10
C CYS A 74 -2.35 -5.86 -6.66
N LEU A 75 -1.85 -4.77 -6.09
CA LEU A 75 -1.38 -4.71 -4.70
C LEU A 75 -2.48 -4.25 -3.73
N LEU A 76 -3.57 -3.70 -4.23
CA LEU A 76 -4.79 -3.45 -3.45
C LEU A 76 -6.02 -3.87 -4.27
N GLU A 77 -7.00 -4.46 -3.59
CA GLU A 77 -8.27 -4.82 -4.20
C GLU A 77 -9.26 -3.67 -4.08
N ARG A 78 -9.87 -3.29 -5.21
CA ARG A 78 -10.94 -2.29 -5.27
C ARG A 78 -12.26 -2.91 -4.79
N ILE A 79 -12.90 -2.29 -3.82
CA ILE A 79 -14.19 -2.74 -3.26
C ILE A 79 -15.19 -1.58 -3.11
N ASP A 80 -16.45 -1.90 -2.81
CA ASP A 80 -17.55 -0.93 -2.67
C ASP A 80 -17.64 0.04 -3.87
N GLY A 81 -17.47 -0.45 -5.10
CA GLY A 81 -17.51 0.38 -6.31
C GLY A 81 -16.34 1.35 -6.47
N GLY A 82 -15.28 1.20 -5.68
CA GLY A 82 -14.07 2.03 -5.72
C GLY A 82 -13.95 3.08 -4.62
N SER A 83 -14.92 3.17 -3.71
CA SER A 83 -14.83 4.06 -2.55
C SER A 83 -13.92 3.51 -1.44
N ALA A 84 -13.63 2.20 -1.47
CA ALA A 84 -12.80 1.53 -0.48
C ALA A 84 -11.82 0.55 -1.14
N VAL A 85 -10.77 0.21 -0.39
CA VAL A 85 -9.76 -0.76 -0.76
C VAL A 85 -9.64 -1.85 0.30
N LYS A 86 -9.16 -3.02 -0.11
CA LYS A 86 -8.80 -4.12 0.79
C LYS A 86 -7.42 -4.65 0.41
N MET A 87 -6.60 -4.97 1.41
CA MET A 87 -5.38 -5.74 1.21
C MET A 87 -5.68 -7.23 1.40
N HIS A 88 -5.29 -8.04 0.42
CA HIS A 88 -5.42 -9.48 0.49
C HIS A 88 -4.38 -10.09 1.45
N ASP A 89 -4.72 -11.19 2.12
CA ASP A 89 -3.91 -11.82 3.17
C ASP A 89 -2.50 -12.18 2.65
N LEU A 90 -2.41 -12.78 1.45
CA LEU A 90 -1.15 -13.03 0.74
C LEU A 90 -0.26 -11.78 0.55
N LEU A 91 -0.84 -10.61 0.32
CA LEU A 91 -0.09 -9.36 0.16
C LEU A 91 0.40 -8.83 1.51
N ARG A 92 -0.37 -9.06 2.57
CA ARG A 92 0.06 -8.77 3.94
C ARG A 92 1.21 -9.67 4.35
N ASP A 93 1.13 -10.97 4.07
CA ASP A 93 2.24 -11.90 4.30
C ASP A 93 3.49 -11.47 3.55
N MET A 94 3.34 -10.93 2.33
CA MET A 94 4.43 -10.32 1.58
C MET A 94 5.05 -9.12 2.30
N VAL A 95 4.23 -8.20 2.82
CA VAL A 95 4.74 -7.07 3.61
C VAL A 95 5.46 -7.54 4.87
N ILE A 96 4.95 -8.55 5.57
CA ILE A 96 5.60 -9.11 6.77
C ILE A 96 6.99 -9.65 6.42
N GLN A 97 7.12 -10.39 5.31
CA GLN A 97 8.44 -10.88 4.86
C GLN A 97 9.38 -9.75 4.50
N ILE A 98 8.90 -8.73 3.79
CA ILE A 98 9.69 -7.53 3.45
C ILE A 98 10.20 -6.85 4.73
N LEU A 99 9.34 -6.67 5.74
CA LEU A 99 9.72 -6.05 7.01
C LEU A 99 10.71 -6.90 7.83
N ASP A 100 10.55 -8.22 7.81
CA ASP A 100 11.48 -9.15 8.47
C ASP A 100 12.88 -9.09 7.83
N GLU A 101 12.94 -9.04 6.49
CA GLU A 101 14.20 -8.82 5.75
C GLU A 101 14.89 -7.51 6.18
N TYR A 102 14.15 -6.39 6.30
CA TYR A 102 14.73 -5.12 6.76
C TYR A 102 15.21 -5.18 8.22
N SER A 103 14.56 -5.95 9.08
CA SER A 103 14.99 -6.17 10.47
C SER A 103 16.30 -6.98 10.55
N LEU A 104 16.58 -7.83 9.56
CA LEU A 104 17.80 -8.64 9.51
C LEU A 104 19.00 -7.88 8.92
N VAL A 105 18.76 -6.84 8.11
CA VAL A 105 19.83 -6.05 7.45
C VAL A 105 20.30 -4.87 8.32
N THR A 106 19.52 -4.49 9.35
CA THR A 106 19.86 -3.43 10.31
C THR A 106 20.37 -3.94 11.66
N GLY A 107 20.55 -5.27 11.78
CA GLY A 107 21.11 -5.95 12.96
C GLY A 107 22.61 -6.21 12.87
#